data_AF-A0A973INM9-F1
#
_entry.id   AF-A0A973INM9-F1
#
_cell.length_a   1.000
_cell.length_b   1.000
_cell.length_c   1.000
_cell.angle_alpha   90.00
_cell.angle_beta   90.00
_cell.angle_gamma   90.00
#
_symmetry.space_group_name_H-M   'P 1'
#
loop_
_entity.id
_entity.type
_entity.pdbx_description
1 polymer ?
#
loop_
_entity_poly.entity_id
_entity_poly.type
_entity_poly.pdbx_seq_one_letter_code
_entity_poly.pdbx_strand_id
1 'polypeptide(L)' 'MYGNYSTKKRVQFLRQLLSFSGIEEERLRSRWVSSAEAPEFAAEIKEFIEELRAMGPSPLKARGKTGKAA' A
#
# COMPACT_ATOMS: atom_id res chain seq x y z
N MET A 1 1.62 21.81 -12.73
CA MET A 1 1.75 20.53 -13.47
C MET A 1 2.70 19.52 -12.78
N TYR A 2 2.77 19.47 -11.42
CA TYR A 2 3.81 18.69 -10.70
C TYR A 2 3.27 17.66 -9.69
N GLY A 3 1.95 17.53 -9.52
CA GLY A 3 1.36 16.70 -8.48
C GLY A 3 1.81 15.24 -8.54
N ASN A 4 1.56 14.58 -9.67
CA ASN A 4 1.90 13.16 -9.85
C ASN A 4 3.40 12.89 -9.72
N TYR A 5 4.24 13.79 -10.21
CA TYR A 5 5.69 13.67 -10.10
C TYR A 5 6.17 13.76 -8.65
N SER A 6 5.66 14.73 -7.89
CA SER A 6 5.95 14.84 -6.44
C SER A 6 5.41 13.64 -5.68
N THR A 7 4.22 13.14 -6.02
CA THR A 7 3.63 11.94 -5.42
C THR A 7 4.49 10.71 -5.69
N LYS A 8 5.01 10.53 -6.92
CA LYS A 8 5.91 9.41 -7.23
C LYS A 8 7.12 9.37 -6.29
N LYS A 9 7.75 10.53 -6.05
CA LYS A 9 8.88 10.64 -5.11
C LYS A 9 8.47 10.31 -3.68
N ARG A 10 7.33 10.82 -3.22
CA ARG A 10 6.80 10.55 -1.87
C ARG A 10 6.48 9.07 -1.66
N VAL A 11 5.83 8.43 -2.63
CA VAL A 11 5.51 7.01 -2.57
C VAL A 11 6.77 6.16 -2.55
N GLN A 12 7.77 6.49 -3.39
CA GLN A 12 9.05 5.76 -3.38
C GLN A 12 9.74 5.84 -2.01
N PHE A 13 9.80 7.03 -1.42
CA PHE A 13 10.33 7.19 -0.06
C PHE A 13 9.50 6.43 0.97
N LEU A 14 8.17 6.48 0.86
CA LEU A 14 7.29 5.78 1.80
C LEU A 14 7.46 4.25 1.73
N ARG A 15 7.68 3.66 0.54
CA ARG A 15 8.00 2.22 0.42
C ARG A 15 9.26 1.86 1.20
N GLN A 16 10.32 2.67 1.08
CA GLN A 16 11.55 2.50 1.86
C GLN A 16 11.30 2.63 3.36
N LEU A 17 10.48 3.60 3.78
CA LEU A 17 10.14 3.81 5.19
C LEU A 17 9.31 2.65 5.77
N LEU A 18 8.39 2.07 4.99
CA LEU A 18 7.62 0.89 5.39
C LEU A 18 8.57 -0.29 5.65
N SER A 19 9.44 -0.58 4.68
CA SER A 19 10.46 -1.63 4.80
C SER A 19 11.35 -1.43 6.03
N PHE A 20 11.85 -0.21 6.23
CA PHE A 20 12.63 0.17 7.42
C PHE A 20 11.86 -0.06 8.74
N SER A 21 10.53 0.14 8.73
CA SER A 21 9.67 -0.02 9.90
C SER A 21 9.24 -1.48 10.14
N GLY A 22 9.71 -2.43 9.32
CA GLY A 22 9.33 -3.84 9.39
C GLY A 22 7.96 -4.14 8.79
N ILE A 23 7.50 -3.31 7.85
CA ILE A 23 6.27 -3.52 7.07
C ILE A 23 6.68 -3.83 5.63
N GLU A 24 6.10 -4.87 5.04
CA GLU A 24 6.33 -5.29 3.66
C GLU A 24 5.98 -4.14 2.70
N GLU A 25 6.94 -3.71 1.88
CA GLU A 25 6.78 -2.54 1.00
C GLU A 25 5.78 -2.78 -0.12
N GLU A 26 5.48 -4.05 -0.42
CA GLU A 26 4.46 -4.55 -1.33
C GLU A 26 3.06 -4.18 -0.86
N ARG A 27 2.86 -3.89 0.44
CA ARG A 27 1.57 -3.41 0.97
C ARG A 27 1.24 -1.98 0.54
N LEU A 28 2.14 -1.29 -0.16
CA LEU A 28 1.93 0.01 -0.77
C LEU A 28 2.16 -0.05 -2.28
N ARG A 29 1.09 0.18 -3.04
CA ARG A 29 1.11 0.23 -4.50
C ARG A 29 0.65 1.59 -5.01
N SER A 30 1.28 2.06 -6.08
CA SER A 30 0.86 3.28 -6.80
C SER A 30 0.75 2.99 -8.28
N ARG A 31 -0.44 3.22 -8.82
CA ARG A 31 -0.78 3.08 -10.24
C ARG A 31 -1.36 4.40 -10.73
N TRP A 32 -0.93 4.83 -11.91
CA TRP A 32 -1.52 5.97 -12.61
C TRP A 32 -2.61 5.45 -13.53
N VAL A 33 -3.83 5.96 -13.36
CA VAL A 33 -5.01 5.52 -14.08
C VAL A 33 -5.73 6.76 -14.58
N SER A 34 -6.05 6.78 -15.86
CA SER A 34 -6.87 7.82 -16.49
C SER A 34 -8.37 7.54 -16.30
N SER A 35 -9.21 8.54 -16.55
CA SER A 35 -10.66 8.38 -16.43
C SER A 35 -11.29 7.37 -17.40
N ALA A 36 -10.55 6.95 -18.43
CA ALA A 36 -11.02 6.00 -19.43
C ALA A 36 -10.71 4.53 -19.08
N GLU A 37 -9.82 4.29 -18.10
CA GLU A 37 -9.28 2.96 -17.76
C GLU A 37 -10.02 2.32 -16.57
N ALA A 38 -11.35 2.48 -16.53
CA ALA A 38 -12.16 1.93 -15.43
C ALA A 38 -12.09 0.39 -15.32
N PRO A 39 -12.12 -0.39 -16.43
CA PRO A 39 -11.96 -1.85 -16.36
C PRO A 39 -10.59 -2.27 -15.79
N GLU A 40 -9.51 -1.63 -16.24
CA GLU A 40 -8.14 -1.91 -15.80
C GLU A 40 -7.97 -1.54 -14.32
N PHE A 41 -8.56 -0.43 -13.87
CA PHE A 41 -8.58 -0.06 -12.46
C PHE A 41 -9.22 -1.13 -11.59
N ALA A 42 -10.39 -1.65 -12.01
CA ALA A 42 -11.08 -2.70 -11.26
C ALA A 42 -10.26 -3.99 -11.18
N ALA A 43 -9.58 -4.36 -12.28
CA ALA A 43 -8.69 -5.51 -12.32
C ALA A 43 -7.48 -5.32 -11.39
N GLU A 44 -6.81 -4.17 -11.46
CA GLU A 44 -5.66 -3.82 -10.62
C GLU A 44 -6.00 -3.87 -9.12
N ILE A 45 -7.15 -3.31 -8.73
CA ILE A 45 -7.60 -3.35 -7.33
C ILE A 45 -7.87 -4.79 -6.88
N LYS A 46 -8.49 -5.61 -7.73
CA LYS A 46 -8.77 -7.01 -7.42
C LYS A 46 -7.47 -7.80 -7.22
N GLU A 47 -6.52 -7.66 -8.13
CA GLU A 47 -5.21 -8.31 -8.04
C GLU A 47 -4.47 -7.89 -6.76
N PHE A 48 -4.43 -6.59 -6.47
CA PHE A 48 -3.78 -6.08 -5.27
C PHE A 48 -4.42 -6.60 -3.98
N ILE A 49 -5.75 -6.75 -3.94
CA ILE A 49 -6.44 -7.35 -2.80
C ILE A 49 -6.04 -8.81 -2.60
N GLU A 50 -5.92 -9.60 -3.68
CA GLU A 50 -5.51 -11.00 -3.55
C GLU A 50 -4.06 -11.12 -3.06
N GLU A 51 -3.16 -10.27 -3.53
CA GLU A 51 -1.78 -10.20 -3.00
C GLU A 51 -1.75 -9.84 -1.51
N LEU A 52 -2.54 -8.83 -1.10
CA LEU A 52 -2.66 -8.43 0.30
C LEU A 52 -3.20 -9.57 1.18
N ARG A 53 -4.16 -10.35 0.66
CA ARG A 53 -4.69 -11.54 1.35
C ARG A 53 -3.64 -12.64 1.48
N ALA A 54 -2.87 -12.89 0.44
CA ALA A 54 -1.78 -13.88 0.45
C ALA A 54 -0.68 -13.51 1.45
N MET A 55 -0.37 -12.21 1.59
CA MET A 55 0.56 -11.71 2.62
C MET A 55 0.01 -11.75 4.05
N GLY A 56 -1.28 -12.03 4.23
CA GLY A 56 -1.91 -12.10 5.54
C GLY A 56 -2.08 -10.73 6.24
N PRO A 57 -2.54 -10.74 7.51
CA PRO A 57 -2.88 -9.54 8.25
C PRO A 57 -1.69 -8.58 8.42
N SER A 58 -1.98 -7.27 8.41
CA SER A 58 -0.95 -6.25 8.64
C SER A 58 -0.24 -6.44 9.99
N PRO A 59 1.10 -6.30 10.03
CA PRO A 59 1.88 -6.39 11.27
C PRO A 59 1.50 -5.31 12.31
N LEU A 60 0.87 -4.21 11.87
CA LEU A 60 0.37 -3.15 12.77
C LEU A 60 -0.82 -3.62 13.62
N LYS A 61 -1.64 -4.56 13.11
CA LYS A 61 -2.80 -5.08 13.83
C LYS A 61 -2.40 -5.99 15.00
N ALA A 62 -1.25 -6.67 14.90
CA ALA A 62 -0.72 -7.49 16.00
C ALA A 62 -0.27 -6.62 17.20
N ARG A 63 0.30 -5.43 16.92
CA ARG A 63 0.81 -4.50 17.94
C ARG A 63 -0.30 -3.79 18.74
N GLY A 64 -1.52 -3.72 18.22
CA GLY A 64 -2.67 -3.12 18.91
C GLY A 64 -3.29 -3.99 20.03
N LYS A 65 -2.93 -5.28 20.14
CA LYS A 65 -3.46 -6.18 21.18
C LYS A 65 -2.64 -6.21 22.47
N THR A 66 -1.46 -5.60 22.50
CA THR A 66 -0.59 -5.51 23.68
C THR A 66 -0.77 -4.22 24.50
N GLY A 67 -1.78 -3.41 24.17
CA GLY A 67 -2.10 -2.15 24.87
C GLY A 67 -3.34 -2.19 25.77
N LYS A 68 -3.88 -3.37 26.11
CA LYS A 68 -4.96 -3.51 27.10
C LYS A 68 -4.54 -4.45 28.23
N ALA A 69 -3.63 -3.95 29.06
CA ALA A 69 -3.33 -4.45 30.40
C ALA A 69 -2.99 -3.23 31.27
N ALA A 70 -4.05 -2.52 31.66
CA ALA A 70 -4.18 -1.68 32.85
C ALA A 70 -5.68 -1.53 33.12
#